data_AF-A0A2G5IW82-F1
#
_entry.id   AF-A0A2G5IW82-F1
#
_cell.length_a   1.000
_cell.length_b   1.000
_cell.length_c   1.000
_cell.angle_alpha   90.00
_cell.angle_beta   90.00
_cell.angle_gamma   90.00
#
_symmetry.space_group_name_H-M   'P 1'
#
loop_
_entity.id
_entity.type
_entity.pdbx_description
1 polymer ?
#
loop_
_entity_poly.entity_id
_entity_poly.type
_entity_poly.pdbx_seq_one_letter_code
_entity_poly.pdbx_strand_id
1 'polypeptide(L)'
;MEEPLIPVVLMSHTAHIRSHRKPRRNAPSLAMRAGVAGGVLSTLAVAGASGSASAAEPVAQTLELPTLTADLASQVAQSADATQQAAANYELQAERDAAAAKAAKQAKADLAEAKKKAEAKKKAAEAARKAAAEEAASRAAERATLSASAPASSDVSAPASGSVSTVISFLKAQLGDAYVMGATGPNAWDCSSLVQAAFKQVGVDLPRVSQDQSMAGTDVSLSNLQVGDILYWGGKGSAYHVGVYVGDGQYLDAANPSKGVVIQDLSGYPASGAVRVL
;
A
#
# COMPACT_ATOMS: atom_id res chain seq x y z
N MET A 1 7.32 27.83 -65.91
CA MET A 1 7.88 29.04 -65.27
C MET A 1 6.71 29.87 -64.80
N GLU A 2 6.91 30.53 -63.66
CA GLU A 2 5.99 31.37 -62.88
C GLU A 2 5.14 30.66 -61.82
N GLU A 3 5.52 31.00 -60.59
CA GLU A 3 4.94 30.65 -59.30
C GLU A 3 3.75 31.54 -58.94
N PRO A 4 2.79 31.07 -58.12
CA PRO A 4 1.82 31.94 -57.48
C PRO A 4 2.35 32.50 -56.15
N LEU A 5 2.38 33.84 -56.07
CA LEU A 5 2.61 34.65 -54.88
C LEU A 5 1.60 34.34 -53.76
N ILE A 6 2.09 33.84 -52.62
CA ILE A 6 1.35 33.71 -51.36
C ILE A 6 1.59 34.97 -50.51
N PRO A 7 0.56 35.69 -50.05
CA PRO A 7 0.75 36.81 -49.14
C PRO A 7 1.04 36.33 -47.71
N VAL A 8 2.21 36.70 -47.20
CA VAL A 8 2.65 36.52 -45.81
C VAL A 8 1.80 37.41 -44.89
N VAL A 9 0.94 36.79 -44.09
CA VAL A 9 0.25 37.46 -42.97
C VAL A 9 1.19 37.46 -41.76
N LEU A 10 1.61 38.65 -41.39
CA LEU A 10 2.46 38.95 -40.24
C LEU A 10 1.66 38.73 -38.93
N MET A 11 1.83 37.59 -38.26
CA MET A 11 1.25 37.35 -36.93
C MET A 11 2.19 37.87 -35.84
N SER A 12 1.96 39.10 -35.38
CA SER A 12 2.59 39.68 -34.19
C SER A 12 2.32 38.81 -32.95
N HIS A 13 3.37 38.22 -32.38
CA HIS A 13 3.32 37.55 -31.08
C HIS A 13 3.47 38.59 -29.97
N THR A 14 2.35 39.06 -29.42
CA THR A 14 2.34 39.78 -28.12
C THR A 14 2.40 38.76 -27.00
N ALA A 15 3.61 38.51 -26.49
CA ALA A 15 3.82 37.71 -25.28
C ALA A 15 3.22 38.44 -24.06
N HIS A 16 2.09 37.93 -23.55
CA HIS A 16 1.56 38.33 -22.25
C HIS A 16 2.44 37.77 -21.14
N ILE A 17 3.28 38.62 -20.54
CA ILE A 17 4.07 38.32 -19.36
C ILE A 17 3.12 38.18 -18.17
N ARG A 18 2.89 36.94 -17.73
CA ARG A 18 2.13 36.64 -16.50
C ARG A 18 3.04 36.93 -15.31
N SER A 19 2.80 38.05 -14.62
CA SER A 19 3.55 38.46 -13.44
C SER A 19 3.50 37.39 -12.34
N HIS A 20 4.65 36.80 -12.01
CA HIS A 20 4.81 35.94 -10.83
C HIS A 20 4.72 36.80 -9.56
N ARG A 21 3.59 36.71 -8.85
CA ARG A 21 3.43 37.30 -7.51
C ARG A 21 4.09 36.36 -6.50
N LYS A 22 5.23 36.76 -5.91
CA LYS A 22 5.86 36.04 -4.78
C LYS A 22 4.86 35.93 -3.62
N PRO A 23 4.77 34.77 -2.93
CA PRO A 23 3.98 34.67 -1.71
C PRO A 23 4.68 35.47 -0.59
N ARG A 24 3.95 36.43 0.00
CA ARG A 24 4.34 37.10 1.25
C ARG A 24 4.25 36.08 2.37
N ARG A 25 5.36 35.80 3.07
CA ARG A 25 5.34 35.09 4.34
C ARG A 25 4.70 36.02 5.38
N ASN A 26 3.47 35.73 5.76
CA ASN A 26 2.89 36.29 6.99
C ASN A 26 3.46 35.50 8.16
N ALA A 27 4.18 36.19 9.06
CA ALA A 27 4.52 35.65 10.36
C ALA A 27 3.26 35.63 11.24
N PRO A 28 2.86 34.49 11.85
CA PRO A 28 1.85 34.54 12.89
C PRO A 28 2.50 35.02 14.20
N SER A 29 1.98 36.10 14.76
CA SER A 29 2.20 36.49 16.14
C SER A 29 1.64 35.41 17.07
N LEU A 30 2.51 34.76 17.83
CA LEU A 30 2.14 33.78 18.84
C LEU A 30 1.52 34.50 20.04
N ALA A 31 0.19 34.59 20.07
CA ALA A 31 -0.54 34.91 21.28
C ALA A 31 -0.75 33.61 22.08
N MET A 32 -0.09 33.51 23.22
CA MET A 32 -0.29 32.44 24.19
C MET A 32 -1.76 32.37 24.64
N ARG A 33 -2.32 31.16 24.65
CA ARG A 33 -3.46 30.82 25.51
C ARG A 33 -3.16 29.52 26.24
N ALA A 34 -3.21 29.66 27.56
CA ALA A 34 -2.97 28.65 28.57
C ALA A 34 -3.83 27.39 28.40
N GLY A 35 -3.26 26.26 28.79
CA GLY A 35 -3.92 24.97 28.86
C GLY A 35 -3.00 23.94 29.51
N VAL A 36 -2.61 24.19 30.76
CA VAL A 36 -1.89 23.23 31.61
C VAL A 36 -2.86 22.16 32.09
N ALA A 37 -2.61 20.91 31.73
CA ALA A 37 -3.07 19.76 32.47
C ALA A 37 -2.07 18.60 32.34
N GLY A 38 -1.30 18.40 33.41
CA GLY A 38 -0.73 17.08 33.73
C GLY A 38 0.78 16.96 33.61
N GLY A 39 1.45 16.95 34.77
CA GLY A 39 2.61 16.09 34.99
C GLY A 39 3.95 16.78 35.23
N VAL A 40 4.28 16.92 36.52
CA VAL A 40 5.61 17.14 37.11
C VAL A 40 6.20 18.55 36.92
N LEU A 41 5.96 19.36 37.95
CA LEU A 41 6.59 20.64 38.22
C LEU A 41 8.08 20.45 38.52
N SER A 42 8.92 20.93 37.61
CA SER A 42 10.20 21.56 37.97
C SER A 42 10.29 22.88 37.20
N THR A 43 9.51 23.87 37.63
CA THR A 43 9.66 25.25 37.18
C THR A 43 10.94 25.82 37.78
N LEU A 44 12.08 25.57 37.13
CA LEU A 44 13.26 26.38 37.37
C LEU A 44 13.07 27.68 36.58
N ALA A 45 12.42 28.66 37.20
CA ALA A 45 12.46 30.03 36.72
C ALA A 45 13.90 30.51 36.88
N VAL A 46 14.69 30.47 35.80
CA VAL A 46 15.98 31.14 35.76
C VAL A 46 15.73 32.64 35.69
N ALA A 47 15.67 33.28 36.86
CA ALA A 47 15.73 34.73 36.96
C ALA A 47 17.10 35.15 36.39
N GLY A 48 17.08 35.86 35.26
CA GLY A 48 18.28 36.47 34.71
C GLY A 48 18.90 37.41 35.74
N ALA A 49 19.99 36.98 36.37
CA ALA A 49 20.83 37.85 37.18
C ALA A 49 21.67 38.73 36.24
N SER A 50 21.02 39.71 35.60
CA SER A 50 21.69 40.94 35.17
C SER A 50 21.98 41.78 36.42
N GLY A 51 22.96 41.35 37.22
CA GLY A 51 23.51 42.13 38.31
C GLY A 51 24.63 43.00 37.78
N SER A 52 24.33 44.26 37.47
CA SER A 52 25.34 45.29 37.27
C SER A 52 26.11 45.48 38.59
N ALA A 53 27.30 44.91 38.70
CA ALA A 53 28.22 45.24 39.78
C ALA A 53 29.04 46.47 39.38
N SER A 54 28.62 47.65 39.85
CA SER A 54 29.43 48.86 39.86
C SER A 54 29.72 49.25 41.32
N ALA A 55 30.96 49.04 41.76
CA ALA A 55 31.65 49.72 42.88
C ALA A 55 33.12 49.22 42.89
N ALA A 56 34.11 50.02 42.47
CA ALA A 56 35.03 50.83 43.30
C ALA A 56 35.82 49.98 44.33
N GLU A 57 37.16 49.86 44.44
CA GLU A 57 38.37 50.68 44.15
C GLU A 57 39.63 49.74 44.21
N PRO A 58 40.88 50.18 43.86
CA PRO A 58 41.96 49.29 43.47
C PRO A 58 42.91 48.89 44.63
N VAL A 59 43.13 47.59 44.82
CA VAL A 59 44.25 47.06 45.61
C VAL A 59 45.07 46.09 44.76
N ALA A 60 46.33 46.44 44.55
CA ALA A 60 47.31 45.68 43.80
C ALA A 60 47.85 44.52 44.63
N GLN A 61 47.58 43.27 44.23
CA GLN A 61 48.51 42.13 44.21
C GLN A 61 47.82 40.84 43.74
N THR A 62 48.55 40.08 42.91
CA THR A 62 48.33 38.69 42.43
C THR A 62 47.86 38.57 40.96
N LEU A 63 48.83 38.26 40.08
CA LEU A 63 48.70 38.08 38.62
C LEU A 63 47.96 36.81 38.17
N GLU A 64 47.38 36.02 39.09
CA GLU A 64 46.76 34.71 38.80
C GLU A 64 45.22 34.74 38.75
N LEU A 65 44.57 35.90 38.97
CA LEU A 65 43.11 36.05 38.98
C LEU A 65 42.39 36.27 37.61
N PRO A 66 43.03 36.78 36.54
CA PRO A 66 42.33 37.01 35.27
C PRO A 66 41.85 35.73 34.57
N THR A 67 42.59 34.63 34.76
CA THR A 67 42.29 33.33 34.14
C THR A 67 41.09 32.66 34.80
N LEU A 68 41.03 32.67 36.14
CA LEU A 68 39.90 32.13 36.91
C LEU A 68 38.57 32.84 36.61
N THR A 69 38.61 34.14 36.37
CA THR A 69 37.41 34.92 36.01
C THR A 69 36.94 34.66 34.58
N ALA A 70 37.87 34.47 33.64
CA ALA A 70 37.55 34.07 32.26
C ALA A 70 37.00 32.64 32.16
N ASP A 71 37.58 31.69 32.91
CA ASP A 71 37.10 30.30 32.95
C ASP A 71 35.70 30.20 33.57
N LEU A 72 35.44 30.93 34.64
CA LEU A 72 34.09 30.98 35.23
C LEU A 72 33.06 31.59 34.27
N ALA A 73 33.41 32.65 33.56
CA ALA A 73 32.53 33.25 32.55
C ALA A 73 32.25 32.27 31.39
N SER A 74 33.26 31.53 30.93
CA SER A 74 33.12 30.47 29.92
C SER A 74 32.22 29.34 30.41
N GLN A 75 32.39 28.90 31.66
CA GLN A 75 31.58 27.84 32.25
C GLN A 75 30.11 28.27 32.44
N VAL A 76 29.87 29.53 32.84
CA VAL A 76 28.52 30.10 32.91
C VAL A 76 27.88 30.17 31.52
N ALA A 77 28.62 30.61 30.49
CA ALA A 77 28.12 30.66 29.12
C ALA A 77 27.77 29.25 28.59
N GLN A 78 28.64 28.26 28.79
CA GLN A 78 28.38 26.86 28.44
C GLN A 78 27.16 26.30 29.18
N SER A 79 26.97 26.64 30.45
CA SER A 79 25.81 26.20 31.22
C SER A 79 24.50 26.82 30.70
N ALA A 80 24.54 28.09 30.26
CA ALA A 80 23.40 28.76 29.65
C ALA A 80 23.05 28.14 28.29
N ASP A 81 24.05 27.88 27.45
CA ASP A 81 23.88 27.22 26.15
C ASP A 81 23.31 25.80 26.31
N ALA A 82 23.83 25.02 27.26
CA ALA A 82 23.34 23.68 27.56
C ALA A 82 21.86 23.72 28.02
N THR A 83 21.50 24.71 28.83
CA THR A 83 20.11 24.89 29.30
C THR A 83 19.18 25.29 28.14
N GLN A 84 19.62 26.18 27.25
CA GLN A 84 18.85 26.58 26.07
C GLN A 84 18.67 25.41 25.09
N GLN A 85 19.71 24.61 24.86
CA GLN A 85 19.62 23.41 24.03
C GLN A 85 18.70 22.36 24.64
N ALA A 86 18.74 22.16 25.96
CA ALA A 86 17.82 21.26 26.65
C ALA A 86 16.36 21.72 26.46
N ALA A 87 16.08 23.02 26.64
CA ALA A 87 14.74 23.57 26.42
C ALA A 87 14.25 23.36 24.98
N ALA A 88 15.08 23.65 23.98
CA ALA A 88 14.74 23.43 22.56
C ALA A 88 14.49 21.94 22.24
N ASN A 89 15.28 21.04 22.83
CA ASN A 89 15.09 19.59 22.66
C ASN A 89 13.77 19.11 23.26
N TYR A 90 13.37 19.64 24.43
CA TYR A 90 12.07 19.32 25.03
C TYR A 90 10.89 19.83 24.20
N GLU A 91 10.98 21.03 23.65
CA GLU A 91 9.95 21.57 22.74
C GLU A 91 9.83 20.70 21.49
N LEU A 92 10.96 20.35 20.85
CA LEU A 92 10.98 19.49 19.69
C LEU A 92 10.41 18.09 19.99
N GLN A 93 10.71 17.54 21.17
CA GLN A 93 10.17 16.25 21.60
C GLN A 93 8.65 16.32 21.78
N ALA A 94 8.15 17.37 22.44
CA ALA A 94 6.71 17.58 22.63
C ALA A 94 5.97 17.72 21.29
N GLU A 95 6.54 18.42 20.31
CA GLU A 95 5.97 18.52 18.96
C GLU A 95 5.95 17.17 18.24
N ARG A 96 7.02 16.38 18.35
CA ARG A 96 7.09 15.03 17.75
C ARG A 96 6.07 14.09 18.36
N ASP A 97 5.91 14.12 19.68
CA ASP A 97 4.93 13.29 20.39
C ASP A 97 3.49 13.69 20.02
N ALA A 98 3.22 14.99 19.91
CA ALA A 98 1.92 15.49 19.46
C ALA A 98 1.62 15.09 18.00
N ALA A 99 2.63 15.15 17.11
CA ALA A 99 2.51 14.70 15.73
C ALA A 99 2.29 13.19 15.64
N ALA A 100 3.04 12.39 16.40
CA ALA A 100 2.90 10.95 16.47
C ALA A 100 1.52 10.53 17.00
N ALA A 101 1.02 11.20 18.04
CA ALA A 101 -0.31 10.94 18.59
C ALA A 101 -1.42 11.24 17.56
N LYS A 102 -1.30 12.34 16.82
CA LYS A 102 -2.23 12.67 15.72
C LYS A 102 -2.18 11.63 14.60
N ALA A 103 -0.98 11.25 14.16
CA ALA A 103 -0.79 10.24 13.13
C ALA A 103 -1.35 8.87 13.55
N ALA A 104 -1.12 8.46 14.80
CA ALA A 104 -1.66 7.22 15.34
C ALA A 104 -3.19 7.24 15.43
N LYS A 105 -3.80 8.38 15.79
CA LYS A 105 -5.26 8.54 15.81
C LYS A 105 -5.84 8.46 14.40
N GLN A 106 -5.20 9.09 13.42
CA GLN A 106 -5.63 9.03 12.03
C GLN A 106 -5.51 7.61 11.47
N ALA A 107 -4.36 6.94 11.67
CA ALA A 107 -4.15 5.56 11.23
C ALA A 107 -5.18 4.58 11.84
N LYS A 108 -5.55 4.77 13.11
CA LYS A 108 -6.62 3.98 13.74
C LYS A 108 -7.99 4.25 13.13
N ALA A 109 -8.30 5.50 12.78
CA ALA A 109 -9.55 5.87 12.11
C ALA A 109 -9.63 5.27 10.70
N ASP A 110 -8.55 5.40 9.92
CA ASP A 110 -8.46 4.86 8.56
C ASP A 110 -8.56 3.32 8.57
N LEU A 111 -7.91 2.67 9.53
CA LEU A 111 -8.00 1.22 9.72
C LEU A 111 -9.41 0.78 10.12
N ALA A 112 -10.11 1.54 10.96
CA ALA A 112 -11.50 1.25 11.32
C ALA A 112 -12.45 1.43 10.13
N GLU A 113 -12.26 2.45 9.30
CA GLU A 113 -13.04 2.67 8.09
C GLU A 113 -12.77 1.58 7.05
N ALA A 114 -11.51 1.21 6.85
CA ALA A 114 -11.11 0.12 5.95
C ALA A 114 -11.73 -1.21 6.38
N LYS A 115 -11.71 -1.53 7.68
CA LYS A 115 -12.36 -2.73 8.22
C LYS A 115 -13.88 -2.71 8.00
N LYS A 116 -14.55 -1.59 8.25
CA LYS A 116 -16.00 -1.46 7.99
C LYS A 116 -16.33 -1.64 6.50
N LYS A 117 -15.57 -1.04 5.59
CA LYS A 117 -15.74 -1.23 4.15
C LYS A 117 -15.50 -2.68 3.72
N ALA A 118 -14.49 -3.34 4.29
CA ALA A 118 -14.23 -4.75 4.02
C ALA A 118 -15.35 -5.67 4.51
N GLU A 119 -15.87 -5.44 5.73
CA GLU A 119 -16.96 -6.22 6.28
C GLU A 119 -18.27 -6.01 5.51
N ALA A 120 -18.58 -4.77 5.11
CA ALA A 120 -19.74 -4.46 4.28
C ALA A 120 -19.66 -5.15 2.90
N LYS A 121 -18.47 -5.13 2.27
CA LYS A 121 -18.25 -5.86 1.00
C LYS A 121 -18.39 -7.37 1.18
N LYS A 122 -17.89 -7.94 2.29
CA LYS A 122 -18.04 -9.37 2.60
C LYS A 122 -19.50 -9.76 2.78
N LYS A 123 -20.28 -8.95 3.52
CA LYS A 123 -21.73 -9.16 3.70
C LYS A 123 -22.51 -9.04 2.39
N ALA A 124 -22.18 -8.06 1.55
CA ALA A 124 -22.78 -7.91 0.23
C ALA A 124 -22.45 -9.09 -0.70
N ALA A 125 -21.20 -9.56 -0.68
CA ALA A 125 -20.78 -10.73 -1.45
C ALA A 125 -21.44 -12.03 -0.97
N GLU A 126 -21.63 -12.20 0.35
CA GLU A 126 -22.33 -13.36 0.89
C GLU A 126 -23.84 -13.34 0.53
N ALA A 127 -24.48 -12.18 0.57
CA ALA A 127 -25.87 -12.02 0.14
C ALA A 127 -26.04 -12.32 -1.36
N ALA A 128 -25.13 -11.79 -2.20
CA ALA A 128 -25.11 -12.10 -3.64
C ALA A 128 -24.86 -13.59 -3.91
N ARG A 129 -24.01 -14.25 -3.11
CA ARG A 129 -23.75 -15.69 -3.20
C ARG A 129 -24.99 -16.52 -2.85
N LYS A 130 -25.74 -16.15 -1.80
CA LYS A 130 -26.98 -16.84 -1.42
C LYS A 130 -28.05 -16.69 -2.51
N ALA A 131 -28.23 -15.48 -3.05
CA ALA A 131 -29.16 -15.24 -4.16
C ALA A 131 -28.78 -16.04 -5.41
N ALA A 132 -27.49 -16.07 -5.78
CA ALA A 132 -27.01 -16.84 -6.93
C ALA A 132 -27.12 -18.36 -6.73
N ALA A 133 -26.95 -18.85 -5.50
CA ALA A 133 -27.11 -20.27 -5.18
C ALA A 133 -28.58 -20.71 -5.23
N GLU A 134 -29.50 -19.84 -4.80
CA GLU A 134 -30.95 -20.10 -4.86
C GLU A 134 -31.47 -20.07 -6.31
N GLU A 135 -30.94 -19.17 -7.15
CA GLU A 135 -31.23 -19.13 -8.59
C GLU A 135 -30.58 -20.29 -9.38
N ALA A 136 -29.42 -20.78 -8.93
CA ALA A 136 -28.81 -21.99 -9.49
C ALA A 136 -29.58 -23.26 -9.10
N ALA A 137 -30.13 -23.32 -7.88
CA ALA A 137 -30.94 -24.43 -7.40
C ALA A 137 -32.28 -24.54 -8.15
N SER A 138 -32.94 -23.42 -8.45
CA SER A 138 -34.16 -23.42 -9.27
C SER A 138 -33.89 -23.84 -10.72
N ARG A 139 -32.80 -23.36 -11.34
CA ARG A 139 -32.39 -23.81 -12.68
C ARG A 139 -31.94 -25.27 -12.74
N ALA A 140 -31.37 -25.81 -11.65
CA ALA A 140 -31.01 -27.22 -11.55
C ALA A 140 -32.24 -28.12 -11.43
N ALA A 141 -33.28 -27.69 -10.72
CA ALA A 141 -34.56 -28.41 -10.65
C ALA A 141 -35.26 -28.48 -12.02
N GLU A 142 -35.22 -27.38 -12.78
CA GLU A 142 -35.78 -27.33 -14.14
C GLU A 142 -35.00 -28.23 -15.12
N ARG A 143 -33.67 -28.28 -15.00
CA ARG A 143 -32.82 -29.20 -15.75
C ARG A 143 -33.03 -30.67 -15.35
N ALA A 144 -33.32 -30.96 -14.08
CA ALA A 144 -33.63 -32.31 -13.60
C ALA A 144 -34.94 -32.85 -14.19
N THR A 145 -35.96 -31.99 -14.40
CA THR A 145 -37.21 -32.41 -15.06
C THR A 145 -37.04 -32.71 -16.56
N LEU A 146 -36.05 -32.12 -17.23
CA LEU A 146 -35.69 -32.41 -18.63
C LEU A 146 -34.75 -33.62 -18.77
N SER A 147 -34.06 -34.01 -17.69
CA SER A 147 -33.06 -35.09 -17.65
C SER A 147 -33.56 -36.38 -17.01
N ALA A 148 -34.87 -36.55 -16.83
CA ALA A 148 -35.49 -37.79 -16.32
C ALA A 148 -35.62 -38.91 -17.39
N SER A 149 -34.95 -38.78 -18.54
CA SER A 149 -35.00 -39.75 -19.65
C SER A 149 -33.66 -40.43 -19.97
N ALA A 150 -32.67 -40.39 -19.06
CA ALA A 150 -31.39 -41.10 -19.21
C ALA A 150 -30.93 -41.71 -17.88
N PRO A 151 -30.32 -42.92 -17.88
CA PRO A 151 -30.01 -43.63 -16.64
C PRO A 151 -28.82 -43.00 -15.91
N ALA A 152 -28.88 -43.04 -14.58
CA ALA A 152 -27.88 -42.50 -13.68
C ALA A 152 -26.66 -43.43 -13.57
N SER A 153 -25.46 -42.85 -13.70
CA SER A 153 -24.22 -43.43 -13.19
C SER A 153 -23.60 -42.47 -12.18
N SER A 154 -23.37 -43.00 -10.99
CA SER A 154 -22.49 -42.46 -9.96
C SER A 154 -21.05 -42.50 -10.43
N ASP A 155 -20.33 -41.37 -10.45
CA ASP A 155 -18.88 -41.40 -10.58
C ASP A 155 -18.16 -40.21 -9.94
N VAL A 156 -17.00 -40.57 -9.41
CA VAL A 156 -15.91 -39.78 -8.84
C VAL A 156 -15.53 -38.61 -9.77
N SER A 157 -15.17 -37.45 -9.20
CA SER A 157 -14.61 -36.31 -9.94
C SER A 157 -13.40 -36.73 -10.78
N ALA A 158 -13.65 -37.05 -12.05
CA ALA A 158 -12.67 -37.05 -13.12
C ALA A 158 -12.29 -35.59 -13.47
N PRO A 159 -11.07 -35.32 -13.93
CA PRO A 159 -10.67 -33.97 -14.31
C PRO A 159 -11.61 -33.47 -15.42
N ALA A 160 -12.23 -32.33 -15.17
CA ALA A 160 -13.01 -31.65 -16.18
C ALA A 160 -12.07 -31.38 -17.36
N SER A 161 -12.38 -31.94 -18.52
CA SER A 161 -11.66 -31.78 -19.79
C SER A 161 -11.90 -30.38 -20.37
N GLY A 162 -11.78 -29.38 -19.50
CA GLY A 162 -11.86 -27.97 -19.80
C GLY A 162 -10.74 -27.58 -20.73
N SER A 163 -11.05 -26.89 -21.82
CA SER A 163 -10.01 -26.45 -22.73
C SER A 163 -9.11 -25.43 -22.02
N VAL A 164 -7.84 -25.78 -21.78
CA VAL A 164 -6.77 -24.87 -21.32
C VAL A 164 -6.83 -23.53 -22.08
N SER A 165 -7.13 -23.57 -23.38
CA SER A 165 -7.28 -22.37 -24.21
C SER A 165 -8.32 -21.37 -23.69
N THR A 166 -9.40 -21.85 -23.08
CA THR A 166 -10.46 -21.01 -22.49
C THR A 166 -9.96 -20.32 -21.22
N VAL A 167 -9.24 -21.05 -20.37
CA VAL A 167 -8.58 -20.48 -19.17
C VAL A 167 -7.62 -19.38 -19.58
N ILE A 168 -6.73 -19.65 -20.54
CA ILE A 168 -5.76 -18.67 -21.02
C ILE A 168 -6.43 -17.47 -21.70
N SER A 169 -7.49 -17.69 -22.47
CA SER A 169 -8.24 -16.60 -23.12
C SER A 169 -8.89 -15.67 -22.10
N PHE A 170 -9.48 -16.24 -21.04
CA PHE A 170 -10.03 -15.44 -19.94
C PHE A 170 -8.93 -14.63 -19.25
N LEU A 171 -7.81 -15.25 -18.89
CA LEU A 171 -6.71 -14.56 -18.23
C LEU A 171 -6.16 -13.40 -19.07
N LYS A 172 -5.97 -13.64 -20.38
CA LYS A 172 -5.52 -12.61 -21.32
C LYS A 172 -6.50 -11.45 -21.44
N ALA A 173 -7.80 -11.70 -21.33
CA ALA A 173 -8.81 -10.65 -21.35
C ALA A 173 -8.73 -9.70 -20.15
N GLN A 174 -8.16 -10.15 -19.03
CA GLN A 174 -8.00 -9.33 -17.83
C GLN A 174 -6.66 -8.59 -17.75
N LEU A 175 -5.80 -8.69 -18.77
CA LEU A 175 -4.52 -7.98 -18.77
C LEU A 175 -4.71 -6.47 -18.62
N GLY A 176 -4.01 -5.88 -17.65
CA GLY A 176 -4.13 -4.47 -17.30
C GLY A 176 -5.17 -4.15 -16.23
N ASP A 177 -6.01 -5.12 -15.82
CA ASP A 177 -6.93 -4.92 -14.70
C ASP A 177 -6.18 -4.59 -13.40
N ALA A 178 -6.85 -3.85 -12.51
CA ALA A 178 -6.25 -3.44 -11.25
C ALA A 178 -6.08 -4.63 -10.30
N TYR A 179 -4.98 -4.63 -9.54
CA TYR A 179 -4.85 -5.51 -8.39
C TYR A 179 -5.51 -4.86 -7.17
N VAL A 180 -6.44 -5.58 -6.54
CA VAL A 180 -7.03 -5.18 -5.26
C VAL A 180 -7.19 -6.42 -4.38
N MET A 181 -6.52 -6.42 -3.22
CA MET A 181 -6.62 -7.51 -2.24
C MET A 181 -8.09 -7.84 -1.93
N GLY A 182 -8.48 -9.10 -2.09
CA GLY A 182 -9.84 -9.58 -1.83
C GLY A 182 -10.85 -9.32 -2.95
N ALA A 183 -10.47 -8.66 -4.05
CA ALA A 183 -11.36 -8.49 -5.19
C ALA A 183 -11.66 -9.81 -5.89
N THR A 184 -12.68 -9.82 -6.76
CA THR A 184 -13.22 -11.02 -7.43
C THR A 184 -13.73 -10.71 -8.83
N GLY A 185 -13.21 -9.65 -9.45
CA GLY A 185 -13.60 -9.21 -10.79
C GLY A 185 -14.86 -8.33 -10.86
N PRO A 186 -15.28 -7.98 -12.09
CA PRO A 186 -14.57 -8.30 -13.33
C PRO A 186 -13.38 -7.38 -13.62
N ASN A 187 -13.32 -6.17 -13.03
CA ASN A 187 -12.32 -5.14 -13.40
C ASN A 187 -11.14 -5.03 -12.40
N ALA A 188 -11.15 -5.84 -11.35
CA ALA A 188 -10.10 -5.85 -10.34
C ALA A 188 -10.02 -7.23 -9.69
N TRP A 189 -8.80 -7.69 -9.46
CA TRP A 189 -8.52 -9.04 -9.02
C TRP A 189 -7.48 -9.06 -7.90
N ASP A 190 -7.48 -10.11 -7.10
CA ASP A 190 -6.26 -10.56 -6.43
C ASP A 190 -5.77 -11.85 -7.07
N CYS A 191 -4.59 -12.32 -6.67
CA CYS A 191 -3.92 -13.45 -7.32
C CYS A 191 -4.81 -14.69 -7.39
N SER A 192 -5.36 -15.11 -6.26
CA SER A 192 -6.17 -16.33 -6.16
C SER A 192 -7.57 -16.19 -6.77
N SER A 193 -8.21 -15.01 -6.71
CA SER A 193 -9.51 -14.81 -7.37
C SER A 193 -9.42 -14.79 -8.89
N LEU A 194 -8.34 -14.25 -9.47
CA LEU A 194 -8.11 -14.29 -10.92
C LEU A 194 -8.00 -15.74 -11.40
N VAL A 195 -7.15 -16.53 -10.74
CA VAL A 195 -6.98 -17.97 -11.03
C VAL A 195 -8.32 -18.69 -10.86
N GLN A 196 -9.01 -18.49 -9.73
CA GLN A 196 -10.33 -19.09 -9.49
C GLN A 196 -11.34 -18.78 -10.60
N ALA A 197 -11.43 -17.52 -11.04
CA ALA A 197 -12.38 -17.12 -12.08
C ALA A 197 -12.03 -17.70 -13.46
N ALA A 198 -10.74 -17.85 -13.77
CA ALA A 198 -10.27 -18.43 -15.02
C ALA A 198 -10.62 -19.92 -15.12
N PHE A 199 -10.34 -20.69 -14.06
CA PHE A 199 -10.67 -22.13 -14.02
C PHE A 199 -12.17 -22.40 -13.90
N LYS A 200 -12.93 -21.47 -13.30
CA LYS A 200 -14.40 -21.53 -13.30
C LYS A 200 -15.00 -21.49 -14.71
N GLN A 201 -14.34 -20.85 -15.69
CA GLN A 201 -14.81 -20.84 -17.09
C GLN A 201 -14.91 -22.24 -17.69
N VAL A 202 -14.14 -23.18 -17.15
CA VAL A 202 -14.10 -24.56 -17.62
C VAL A 202 -14.67 -25.56 -16.60
N GLY A 203 -15.43 -25.06 -15.62
CA GLY A 203 -16.12 -25.90 -14.63
C GLY A 203 -15.23 -26.45 -13.52
N VAL A 204 -14.01 -25.92 -13.33
CA VAL A 204 -13.13 -26.30 -12.23
C VAL A 204 -13.30 -25.31 -11.08
N ASP A 205 -13.89 -25.78 -9.98
CA ASP A 205 -14.08 -24.99 -8.76
C ASP A 205 -12.81 -25.01 -7.89
N LEU A 206 -12.06 -23.91 -7.91
CA LEU A 206 -10.89 -23.74 -7.06
C LEU A 206 -11.24 -23.10 -5.72
N PRO A 207 -10.50 -23.40 -4.64
CA PRO A 207 -10.58 -22.67 -3.38
C PRO A 207 -10.32 -21.16 -3.55
N ARG A 208 -10.80 -20.31 -2.63
CA ARG A 208 -10.67 -18.86 -2.75
C ARG A 208 -9.25 -18.33 -2.50
N VAL A 209 -8.45 -19.04 -1.70
CA VAL A 209 -7.17 -18.53 -1.20
C VAL A 209 -6.00 -19.29 -1.81
N SER A 210 -4.85 -18.62 -1.96
CA SER A 210 -3.64 -19.17 -2.59
C SER A 210 -3.10 -20.41 -1.88
N GLN A 211 -3.23 -20.45 -0.55
CA GLN A 211 -2.79 -21.57 0.28
C GLN A 211 -3.47 -22.86 -0.18
N ASP A 212 -4.78 -22.85 -0.27
CA ASP A 212 -5.58 -24.01 -0.66
C ASP A 212 -5.42 -24.34 -2.16
N GLN A 213 -5.29 -23.31 -3.01
CA GLN A 213 -5.04 -23.50 -4.44
C GLN A 213 -3.68 -24.18 -4.71
N SER A 214 -2.65 -23.90 -3.90
CA SER A 214 -1.35 -24.60 -4.01
C SER A 214 -1.43 -26.10 -3.68
N MET A 215 -2.56 -26.55 -3.16
CA MET A 215 -2.83 -27.95 -2.86
C MET A 215 -3.90 -28.56 -3.79
N ALA A 216 -4.44 -27.78 -4.72
CA ALA A 216 -5.48 -28.22 -5.63
C ALA A 216 -4.86 -28.97 -6.81
N GLY A 217 -5.15 -30.26 -6.95
CA GLY A 217 -4.70 -31.08 -8.08
C GLY A 217 -3.43 -31.88 -7.81
N THR A 218 -2.72 -32.21 -8.89
CA THR A 218 -1.52 -33.05 -8.87
C THR A 218 -0.25 -32.19 -8.88
N ASP A 219 0.73 -32.54 -8.05
CA ASP A 219 2.02 -31.83 -8.02
C ASP A 219 2.78 -31.97 -9.33
N VAL A 220 3.33 -30.87 -9.81
CA VAL A 220 4.12 -30.80 -11.05
C VAL A 220 5.51 -30.25 -10.76
N SER A 221 6.54 -30.97 -11.24
CA SER A 221 7.91 -30.44 -11.24
C SER A 221 8.01 -29.21 -12.14
N LEU A 222 8.75 -28.19 -11.72
CA LEU A 222 8.99 -26.98 -12.53
C LEU A 222 9.67 -27.27 -13.89
N SER A 223 10.31 -28.43 -14.05
CA SER A 223 10.85 -28.90 -15.33
C SER A 223 9.80 -29.43 -16.31
N ASN A 224 8.60 -29.74 -15.82
CA ASN A 224 7.51 -30.41 -16.55
C ASN A 224 6.26 -29.53 -16.65
N LEU A 225 6.45 -28.20 -16.57
CA LEU A 225 5.37 -27.23 -16.66
C LEU A 225 4.67 -27.31 -18.02
N GLN A 226 3.34 -27.27 -17.98
CA GLN A 226 2.46 -27.18 -19.12
C GLN A 226 1.58 -25.96 -18.99
N VAL A 227 1.21 -25.37 -20.14
CA VAL A 227 0.30 -24.23 -20.17
C VAL A 227 -0.98 -24.57 -19.40
N GLY A 228 -1.39 -23.72 -18.48
CA GLY A 228 -2.51 -23.97 -17.59
C GLY A 228 -2.14 -24.55 -16.22
N ASP A 229 -0.87 -24.86 -15.94
CA ASP A 229 -0.46 -25.21 -14.59
C ASP A 229 -0.57 -24.01 -13.64
N ILE A 230 -1.05 -24.25 -12.42
CA ILE A 230 -1.11 -23.23 -11.38
C ILE A 230 0.25 -23.21 -10.68
N LEU A 231 0.91 -22.07 -10.75
CA LEU A 231 2.17 -21.81 -10.06
C LEU A 231 1.88 -21.17 -8.71
N TYR A 232 2.72 -21.47 -7.71
CA TYR A 232 2.61 -20.88 -6.38
C TYR A 232 3.97 -20.43 -5.83
N TRP A 233 3.93 -19.41 -4.98
CA TRP A 233 5.09 -18.91 -4.22
C TRP A 233 4.86 -19.05 -2.72
N GLY A 234 5.90 -19.50 -2.02
CA GLY A 234 5.83 -19.94 -0.62
C GLY A 234 5.75 -21.46 -0.50
N GLY A 235 5.49 -21.96 0.70
CA GLY A 235 5.33 -23.40 0.93
C GLY A 235 3.98 -23.92 0.43
N LYS A 236 3.90 -25.18 0.00
CA LYS A 236 2.62 -25.85 -0.29
C LYS A 236 1.71 -25.79 0.94
N GLY A 237 0.45 -25.39 0.76
CA GLY A 237 -0.50 -25.15 1.86
C GLY A 237 -0.26 -23.87 2.67
N SER A 238 0.78 -23.11 2.33
CA SER A 238 1.12 -21.82 2.95
C SER A 238 1.50 -20.76 1.90
N ALA A 239 1.15 -21.01 0.63
CA ALA A 239 1.48 -20.14 -0.48
C ALA A 239 0.83 -18.75 -0.29
N TYR A 240 1.64 -17.70 -0.44
CA TYR A 240 1.18 -16.31 -0.33
C TYR A 240 0.78 -15.71 -1.68
N HIS A 241 1.12 -16.38 -2.79
CA HIS A 241 0.83 -15.91 -4.14
C HIS A 241 0.64 -17.08 -5.11
N VAL A 242 -0.14 -16.85 -6.16
CA VAL A 242 -0.45 -17.82 -7.22
C VAL A 242 -0.57 -17.13 -8.57
N GLY A 243 -0.30 -17.88 -9.64
CA GLY A 243 -0.46 -17.46 -11.04
C GLY A 243 -0.65 -18.68 -11.94
N VAL A 244 -0.86 -18.45 -13.24
CA VAL A 244 -1.02 -19.55 -14.21
C VAL A 244 0.11 -19.51 -15.23
N TYR A 245 0.74 -20.66 -15.47
CA TYR A 245 1.78 -20.80 -16.48
C TYR A 245 1.17 -20.65 -17.88
N VAL A 246 1.75 -19.77 -18.71
CA VAL A 246 1.23 -19.45 -20.04
C VAL A 246 2.14 -19.92 -21.19
N GLY A 247 3.22 -20.63 -20.87
CA GLY A 247 4.22 -21.10 -21.85
C GLY A 247 5.48 -20.24 -21.85
N ASP A 248 6.50 -20.69 -22.58
CA ASP A 248 7.74 -19.93 -22.84
C ASP A 248 8.46 -19.38 -21.59
N GLY A 249 8.36 -20.08 -20.45
CA GLY A 249 8.94 -19.62 -19.19
C GLY A 249 8.17 -18.46 -18.54
N GLN A 250 6.95 -18.18 -18.98
CA GLN A 250 6.13 -17.07 -18.53
C GLN A 250 4.88 -17.52 -17.75
N TYR A 251 4.39 -16.64 -16.89
CA TYR A 251 3.15 -16.81 -16.14
C TYR A 251 2.31 -15.54 -16.15
N LEU A 252 1.01 -15.69 -15.93
CA LEU A 252 0.06 -14.59 -15.82
C LEU A 252 -0.55 -14.60 -14.42
N ASP A 253 -0.52 -13.45 -13.77
CA ASP A 253 -1.02 -13.26 -12.41
C ASP A 253 -1.59 -11.86 -12.20
N ALA A 254 -2.38 -11.70 -11.14
CA ALA A 254 -2.66 -10.39 -10.57
C ALA A 254 -1.54 -10.08 -9.55
N ALA A 255 -0.55 -9.30 -9.95
CA ALA A 255 0.75 -9.23 -9.26
C ALA A 255 0.71 -8.44 -7.95
N ASN A 256 0.37 -7.15 -8.03
CA ASN A 256 0.32 -6.23 -6.87
C ASN A 256 -0.33 -4.88 -7.28
N PRO A 257 -0.66 -3.99 -6.32
CA PRO A 257 -1.36 -2.73 -6.61
C PRO A 257 -0.69 -1.82 -7.63
N SER A 258 0.63 -1.91 -7.81
CA SER A 258 1.39 -1.07 -8.74
C SER A 258 1.42 -1.62 -10.17
N LYS A 259 1.24 -2.94 -10.34
CA LYS A 259 1.34 -3.60 -11.66
C LYS A 259 -0.01 -4.08 -12.21
N GLY A 260 -0.94 -4.47 -11.36
CA GLY A 260 -2.21 -5.07 -11.79
C GLY A 260 -2.04 -6.50 -12.32
N VAL A 261 -2.89 -6.89 -13.26
CA VAL A 261 -2.84 -8.18 -13.98
C VAL A 261 -1.86 -8.11 -15.14
N VAL A 262 -0.84 -8.95 -15.12
CA VAL A 262 0.30 -8.88 -16.04
C VAL A 262 0.85 -10.26 -16.40
N ILE A 263 1.62 -10.34 -17.48
CA ILE A 263 2.49 -11.50 -17.79
C ILE A 263 3.88 -11.19 -17.27
N GLN A 264 4.50 -12.16 -16.60
CA GLN A 264 5.84 -12.06 -16.01
C GLN A 264 6.67 -13.30 -16.36
N ASP A 265 7.99 -13.15 -16.26
CA ASP A 265 8.96 -14.20 -16.58
C ASP A 265 9.39 -14.96 -15.31
N LEU A 266 9.46 -16.28 -15.37
CA LEU A 266 9.88 -17.14 -14.26
C LEU A 266 11.36 -17.00 -13.93
N SER A 267 12.22 -16.62 -14.88
CA SER A 267 13.65 -16.43 -14.63
C SER A 267 13.92 -15.27 -13.66
N GLY A 268 13.08 -14.23 -13.70
CA GLY A 268 13.18 -13.08 -12.79
C GLY A 268 12.54 -13.32 -11.43
N TYR A 269 11.52 -14.17 -11.36
CA TYR A 269 10.81 -14.49 -10.12
C TYR A 269 10.33 -15.96 -10.12
N PRO A 270 11.20 -16.90 -9.74
CA PRO A 270 10.92 -18.33 -9.85
C PRO A 270 9.83 -18.77 -8.87
N ALA A 271 8.88 -19.58 -9.36
CA ALA A 271 7.86 -20.21 -8.53
C ALA A 271 8.48 -21.21 -7.55
N SER A 272 7.83 -21.40 -6.40
CA SER A 272 8.23 -22.41 -5.41
C SER A 272 7.79 -23.82 -5.81
N GLY A 273 6.67 -23.92 -6.55
CA GLY A 273 6.18 -25.17 -7.11
C GLY A 273 4.95 -24.94 -8.01
N ALA A 274 4.40 -26.04 -8.52
CA ALA A 274 3.25 -26.01 -9.40
C ALA A 274 2.29 -27.18 -9.13
N VAL A 275 1.01 -26.97 -9.44
CA VAL A 275 -0.02 -28.00 -9.44
C VAL A 275 -0.82 -27.97 -10.74
N ARG A 276 -1.29 -29.15 -11.17
CA ARG A 276 -2.12 -29.33 -12.37
C ARG A 276 -3.50 -29.84 -11.99
N VAL A 277 -4.53 -29.14 -12.51
CA VAL A 277 -5.95 -29.42 -12.24
C VAL A 277 -6.76 -29.77 -13.49
N LEU A 278 -6.14 -29.71 -14.67
CA LEU A 278 -6.72 -30.07 -15.98
C LEU A 278 -6.08 -31.36 -16.50
#